data_AF-A0A5S9NBP9-F1
#
_entry.id   AF-A0A5S9NBP9-F1
#
_cell.length_a   1.000
_cell.length_b   1.000
_cell.length_c   1.000
_cell.angle_alpha   90.00
_cell.angle_beta   90.00
_cell.angle_gamma   90.00
#
_symmetry.space_group_name_H-M   'P 1'
#
loop_
_entity.id
_entity.type
_entity.pdbx_description
1 polymer ?
#
loop_
_entity_poly.entity_id
_entity_poly.type
_entity_poly.pdbx_seq_one_letter_code
_entity_poly.pdbx_strand_id
1 'polypeptide(L)'
;MTDPRRAVALVYVLTQTGVHQAGLIDAAHACGRSRRGIRAQVRLFGAPRPTIIHPDLVFEAEGTARALRARAIALSRTARWRHRSMDEIALHLIEKDRSQ
;
A
#
# COMPACT_ATOMS: atom_id res chain seq x y z
N MET A 1 -4.10 26.38 -22.34
CA MET A 1 -4.33 26.16 -20.90
C MET A 1 -4.15 24.69 -20.63
N THR A 2 -3.09 24.30 -19.95
CA THR A 2 -2.98 22.92 -19.49
C THR A 2 -2.46 23.02 -18.06
N ASP A 3 -3.29 22.67 -17.08
CA ASP A 3 -2.75 22.15 -15.83
C ASP A 3 -3.08 20.66 -15.66
N PRO A 4 -2.38 19.80 -16.43
CA PRO A 4 -2.41 18.35 -16.31
C PRO A 4 -1.41 17.87 -15.24
N ARG A 5 -0.87 18.75 -14.38
CA ARG A 5 0.36 18.50 -13.62
C ARG A 5 0.23 17.64 -12.36
N ARG A 6 -0.90 16.98 -12.13
CA ARG A 6 -0.90 15.74 -11.37
C ARG A 6 -1.93 14.83 -12.00
N ALA A 7 -1.53 14.10 -13.04
CA ALA A 7 -2.17 12.83 -13.35
C ALA A 7 -2.08 11.99 -12.07
N VAL A 8 -3.14 12.03 -11.28
CA VAL A 8 -3.26 11.26 -10.06
C VAL A 8 -3.34 9.81 -10.51
N ALA A 9 -2.21 9.09 -10.45
CA ALA A 9 -2.20 7.68 -10.84
C ALA A 9 -3.16 6.93 -9.92
N LEU A 10 -4.09 6.17 -10.52
CA LEU A 10 -5.00 5.33 -9.79
C LEU A 10 -4.20 4.15 -9.20
N VAL A 11 -4.28 3.98 -7.89
CA VAL A 11 -3.59 2.92 -7.15
C VAL A 11 -4.54 2.24 -6.16
N TYR A 12 -4.10 1.11 -5.64
CA TYR A 12 -4.78 0.33 -4.62
C TYR A 12 -3.90 0.25 -3.40
N VAL A 13 -4.47 0.50 -2.24
CA VAL A 13 -3.71 0.56 -1.00
C VAL A 13 -4.21 -0.46 -0.02
N LEU A 14 -3.30 -1.28 0.48
CA LEU A 14 -3.58 -2.18 1.59
C LEU A 14 -3.50 -1.41 2.91
N THR A 15 -4.57 -1.50 3.68
CA THR A 15 -4.68 -0.95 5.03
C THR A 15 -5.18 -2.04 5.99
N GLN A 16 -5.15 -1.75 7.29
CA GLN A 16 -5.77 -2.58 8.31
C GLN A 16 -7.22 -2.98 7.97
N THR A 17 -8.03 -2.04 7.47
CA THR A 17 -9.47 -2.28 7.22
C THR A 17 -9.74 -2.97 5.90
N GLY A 18 -8.89 -2.81 4.89
CA GLY A 18 -9.20 -3.29 3.54
C GLY A 18 -8.16 -2.92 2.49
N VAL A 19 -8.46 -3.34 1.26
CA VAL A 19 -7.85 -2.75 0.07
C VAL A 19 -8.75 -1.61 -0.36
N HIS A 20 -8.18 -0.42 -0.54
CA HIS A 20 -8.92 0.78 -0.95
C HIS A 20 -8.35 1.34 -2.23
N GLN A 21 -9.24 1.74 -3.13
CA GLN A 21 -8.84 2.52 -4.30
C GLN A 21 -8.45 3.93 -3.86
N ALA A 22 -7.34 4.42 -4.41
CA ALA A 22 -6.78 5.70 -4.04
C ALA A 22 -6.18 6.40 -5.25
N GLY A 23 -6.16 7.72 -5.19
CA GLY A 23 -5.40 8.54 -6.11
C GLY A 23 -4.02 8.82 -5.54
N LEU A 24 -2.95 8.53 -6.29
CA LEU A 24 -1.60 8.89 -5.89
C LEU A 24 -1.35 10.38 -6.12
N ILE A 25 -1.06 11.12 -5.05
CA ILE A 25 -0.85 12.56 -5.11
C ILE A 25 0.56 12.89 -5.58
N ASP A 26 1.55 12.04 -5.29
CA ASP A 26 2.93 12.25 -5.72
C ASP A 26 3.50 11.00 -6.41
N ALA A 27 3.58 11.08 -7.74
CA ALA A 27 4.04 10.00 -8.61
C ALA A 27 5.55 9.72 -8.51
N ALA A 28 6.35 10.61 -7.92
CA ALA A 28 7.77 10.34 -7.67
C ALA A 28 7.98 9.12 -6.74
N HIS A 29 6.90 8.68 -6.08
CA HIS A 29 6.89 7.64 -5.04
C HIS A 29 6.06 6.41 -5.43
N ALA A 30 5.47 6.38 -6.64
CA ALA A 30 4.54 5.34 -7.09
C ALA A 30 5.19 3.98 -7.34
N CYS A 31 6.38 3.99 -7.95
CA CYS A 31 6.94 2.81 -8.58
C CYS A 31 8.19 2.34 -7.82
N GLY A 32 7.99 1.47 -6.83
CA GLY A 32 8.96 0.42 -6.45
C GLY A 32 10.34 0.85 -5.92
N ARG A 33 10.63 2.14 -5.75
CA ARG A 33 11.90 2.60 -5.14
C ARG A 33 11.65 3.09 -3.73
N SER A 34 11.53 2.17 -2.78
CA SER A 34 11.61 2.50 -1.36
C SER A 34 13.04 2.99 -1.06
N ARG A 35 13.30 4.30 -1.08
CA ARG A 35 14.42 4.83 -0.30
C ARG A 35 13.95 4.94 1.16
N ARG A 36 14.78 4.50 2.12
CA ARG A 36 14.51 4.67 3.56
C ARG A 36 14.06 6.12 3.83
N GLY A 37 12.90 6.29 4.47
CA GLY A 37 12.35 7.59 4.85
C GLY A 37 11.33 8.20 3.90
N ILE A 38 11.09 7.60 2.73
CA ILE A 38 10.08 8.08 1.77
C ILE A 38 8.72 7.44 2.08
N ARG A 39 7.68 8.26 2.24
CA ARG A 39 6.29 7.80 2.41
C ARG A 39 5.45 8.21 1.21
N ALA A 40 4.55 7.33 0.76
CA ALA A 40 3.63 7.63 -0.33
C ALA A 40 2.44 8.44 0.20
N GLN A 41 2.13 9.55 -0.47
CA GLN A 41 0.92 10.33 -0.17
C GLN A 41 -0.18 9.94 -1.15
N VAL A 42 -1.25 9.37 -0.62
CA VAL A 42 -2.41 8.92 -1.39
C VAL A 42 -3.67 9.62 -0.93
N ARG A 43 -4.65 9.76 -1.81
CA ARG A 43 -6.00 10.18 -1.47
C ARG A 43 -6.92 8.98 -1.59
N LEU A 44 -7.27 8.38 -0.47
CA LEU A 44 -8.27 7.31 -0.45
C LEU A 44 -9.61 7.85 -0.94
N PHE A 45 -10.33 7.08 -1.75
CA PHE A 45 -11.68 7.47 -2.19
C PHE A 45 -12.61 7.64 -0.97
N GLY A 46 -13.34 8.75 -0.91
CA GLY A 46 -14.20 9.08 0.23
C GLY A 46 -13.49 9.69 1.45
N ALA A 47 -12.15 9.76 1.48
CA ALA A 47 -11.44 10.41 2.57
C ALA A 47 -11.35 11.94 2.37
N PRO A 48 -11.56 12.75 3.44
CA PRO A 48 -11.53 14.20 3.34
C PRO A 48 -10.11 14.75 3.17
N ARG A 49 -9.09 13.99 3.59
CA ARG A 49 -7.68 14.41 3.56
C ARG A 49 -6.80 13.31 2.97
N PRO A 50 -5.66 13.68 2.35
CA PRO A 50 -4.63 12.73 1.96
C PRO A 50 -4.12 11.91 3.16
N THR A 51 -3.84 10.65 2.91
CA THR A 51 -3.25 9.72 3.87
C THR A 51 -1.81 9.41 3.47
N ILE A 52 -0.95 9.32 4.46
CA ILE A 52 0.45 8.93 4.27
C ILE A 52 0.57 7.45 4.56
N ILE A 53 1.05 6.67 3.58
CA ILE A 53 1.12 5.21 3.66
C ILE A 53 2.52 4.74 3.26
N HIS A 54 2.92 3.58 3.78
CA HIS A 54 4.17 2.95 3.36
C HIS A 54 4.12 2.64 1.85
N PRO A 55 5.14 2.99 1.05
CA PRO A 55 5.11 2.82 -0.40
C PRO A 55 4.91 1.36 -0.81
N ASP A 56 5.44 0.40 -0.06
CA ASP A 56 5.27 -1.03 -0.34
C ASP A 56 3.83 -1.55 -0.14
N LEU A 57 2.95 -0.76 0.47
CA LEU A 57 1.52 -1.07 0.61
C LEU A 57 0.66 -0.43 -0.49
N VAL A 58 1.30 0.21 -1.48
CA VAL A 58 0.66 0.82 -2.64
C VAL A 58 0.91 -0.06 -3.87
N PHE A 59 -0.16 -0.37 -4.60
CA PHE A 59 -0.16 -1.30 -5.71
C PHE A 59 -0.84 -0.69 -6.93
N GLU A 60 -0.34 -0.97 -8.12
CA GLU A 60 -0.98 -0.55 -9.38
C GLU A 60 -2.22 -1.41 -9.70
N ALA A 61 -2.24 -2.66 -9.22
CA ALA A 61 -3.32 -3.62 -9.47
C ALA A 61 -4.00 -4.07 -8.17
N GLU A 62 -5.34 -4.05 -8.17
CA GLU A 62 -6.15 -4.49 -7.02
C GLU A 62 -5.91 -5.95 -6.67
N GLY A 63 -5.77 -6.82 -7.68
CA GLY A 63 -5.54 -8.25 -7.50
C GLY A 63 -4.31 -8.54 -6.66
N THR A 64 -3.22 -7.79 -6.87
CA THR A 64 -1.98 -7.92 -6.10
C THR A 64 -2.19 -7.54 -4.63
N ALA A 65 -2.85 -6.41 -4.38
CA ALA A 65 -3.17 -5.95 -3.03
C ALA A 65 -4.09 -6.95 -2.30
N ARG A 66 -5.09 -7.51 -2.99
CA ARG A 66 -6.01 -8.52 -2.44
C ARG A 66 -5.31 -9.84 -2.15
N ALA A 67 -4.43 -10.30 -3.05
CA ALA A 67 -3.66 -11.53 -2.84
C ALA A 67 -2.73 -11.41 -1.62
N LEU A 68 -2.04 -10.27 -1.49
CA LEU A 68 -1.22 -9.99 -0.30
C LEU A 68 -2.07 -9.96 0.96
N ARG A 69 -3.23 -9.30 0.93
CA ARG A 69 -4.17 -9.27 2.06
C ARG A 69 -4.60 -10.68 2.48
N ALA A 70 -4.93 -11.55 1.52
CA ALA A 70 -5.32 -12.93 1.82
C ALA A 70 -4.20 -13.70 2.53
N ARG A 71 -2.96 -13.57 2.05
CA ARG A 71 -1.76 -14.15 2.71
C ARG A 71 -1.57 -13.58 4.12
N ALA A 72 -1.71 -12.26 4.27
CA ALA A 72 -1.55 -11.59 5.55
C ALA A 72 -2.63 -11.98 6.57
N ILE A 73 -3.89 -12.13 6.14
CA ILE A 73 -4.98 -12.67 6.98
C ILE A 73 -4.67 -14.09 7.44
N ALA A 74 -4.24 -14.97 6.53
CA ALA A 74 -3.87 -16.33 6.89
C ALA A 74 -2.74 -16.35 7.94
N LEU A 75 -1.73 -15.50 7.77
CA LEU A 75 -0.63 -15.39 8.72
C LEU A 75 -1.07 -14.82 10.07
N SER A 76 -1.94 -13.80 10.08
CA SER A 76 -2.45 -13.16 11.30
C SER A 76 -3.17 -14.12 12.26
N ARG A 77 -3.73 -15.22 11.73
CA ARG A 77 -4.40 -16.27 12.51
C ARG A 77 -3.43 -17.20 13.24
N THR A 78 -2.14 -17.13 12.95
CA THR A 78 -1.13 -17.96 13.61
C THR A 78 -0.66 -17.31 14.93
N ALA A 79 -0.35 -18.14 15.93
CA ALA A 79 0.06 -17.66 17.26
C ALA A 79 1.26 -16.69 17.21
N ARG A 80 2.17 -16.89 16.24
CA ARG A 80 3.37 -16.05 16.03
C ARG A 80 3.03 -14.63 15.56
N TRP A 81 1.90 -14.43 14.89
CA TRP A 81 1.58 -13.17 14.20
C TRP A 81 0.31 -12.49 14.71
N ARG A 82 -0.43 -13.12 15.64
CA ARG A 82 -1.66 -12.56 16.23
C ARG A 82 -1.54 -11.17 16.85
N HIS A 83 -0.33 -10.78 17.25
CA HIS A 83 -0.02 -9.50 17.90
C HIS A 83 0.46 -8.43 16.90
N ARG A 84 0.59 -8.79 15.62
CA ARG A 84 1.05 -7.90 14.56
C ARG A 84 -0.12 -7.32 13.79
N SER A 85 0.00 -6.06 13.42
CA SER A 85 -0.95 -5.40 12.54
C SER A 85 -0.89 -5.99 11.13
N MET A 86 -1.97 -5.78 10.36
CA MET A 86 -2.03 -6.20 8.95
C MET A 86 -0.89 -5.61 8.13
N ASP A 87 -0.56 -4.33 8.39
CA ASP A 87 0.48 -3.60 7.69
C ASP A 87 1.86 -4.20 7.99
N GLU A 88 2.17 -4.51 9.26
CA GLU A 88 3.42 -5.19 9.63
C GLU A 88 3.56 -6.58 8.99
N ILE A 89 2.48 -7.35 8.96
CA ILE A 89 2.46 -8.67 8.33
C ILE A 89 2.70 -8.55 6.82
N ALA A 90 2.02 -7.62 6.17
CA ALA A 90 2.13 -7.39 4.73
C ALA A 90 3.55 -6.95 4.35
N LEU A 91 4.15 -6.03 5.11
CA LEU A 91 5.53 -5.60 4.90
C LEU A 91 6.52 -6.76 5.06
N HIS A 92 6.35 -7.59 6.09
CA HIS A 92 7.19 -8.78 6.26
C HIS A 92 7.10 -9.74 5.06
N LEU A 93 5.89 -9.98 4.54
CA LEU A 93 5.69 -10.83 3.37
C LEU A 93 6.41 -10.27 2.13
N ILE A 94 6.35 -8.96 1.92
CA ILE A 94 7.03 -8.29 0.80
C ILE A 94 8.56 -8.38 0.96
N GLU A 95 9.09 -8.11 2.16
CA GLU A 95 10.52 -8.22 2.44
C GLU A 95 11.04 -9.64 2.22
N LYS A 96 10.26 -10.65 2.63
CA LYS A 96 10.60 -12.05 2.43
C LYS A 96 10.64 -12.39 0.94
N ASP A 97 9.64 -11.98 0.16
CA ASP A 97 9.57 -12.25 -1.28
C ASP A 97 10.71 -11.54 -2.06
N ARG A 98 11.24 -10.40 -1.56
CA ARG A 98 12.40 -9.70 -2.13
C ARG A 98 13.76 -10.36 -1.85
N SER A 99 13.83 -11.21 -0.83
CA SER A 99 15.09 -11.81 -0.35
C SER A 99 15.34 -13.21 -0.93
N GLN A 100 14.48 -13.66 -1.85
CA GLN A 100 14.58 -14.93 -2.57
C GLN A 100 15.11 -14.71 -4.00
#